data_AF-A0A7S9LK72-F1
#
_entry.id   AF-A0A7S9LK72-F1
#
_cell.length_a   1.000
_cell.length_b   1.000
_cell.length_c   1.000
_cell.angle_alpha   90.00
_cell.angle_beta   90.00
_cell.angle_gamma   90.00
#
_symmetry.space_group_name_H-M   'P 1'
#
loop_
_entity.id
_entity.type
_entity.pdbx_description
1 polymer ?
#
loop_
_entity_poly.entity_id
_entity_poly.type
_entity_poly.pdbx_seq_one_letter_code
_entity_poly.pdbx_strand_id
1 'polypeptide(L)'
;MSAFIDLTNASLSEEIDMTEVDEVRTCLLKPWGFKELDRDLLRNIAETCLIALHKVEWNEHNAQRFNNKVVTRDEVVFQPALPPVPKPYRSWPEAYIMIFGGLQDCEYEPKESRFKYVTEHTYQPDSVDPNNTKIVFEIKGVIPTLVDAKKYRSVAEQNGIYIIFILQEKNIICPWSRPRKNGTRMTLEEWMTKEKFEFCYQGEEEAFRSTEKYKRLVATFGK
;
A
#
# COMPACT_ATOMS: atom_id res chain seq x y z
N MET A 1 16.14 41.08 4.30
CA MET A 1 15.36 42.03 3.48
C MET A 1 14.27 41.24 2.79
N SER A 2 13.01 41.43 3.19
CA SER A 2 11.86 40.75 2.58
C SER A 2 11.45 41.56 1.36
N ALA A 3 11.65 41.02 0.17
CA ALA A 3 11.13 41.62 -1.05
C ALA A 3 9.63 41.29 -1.14
N PHE A 4 8.79 42.26 -0.79
CA PHE A 4 7.39 42.24 -1.18
C PHE A 4 7.33 42.44 -2.70
N ILE A 5 6.76 41.47 -3.41
CA ILE A 5 6.46 41.61 -4.84
C ILE A 5 5.20 42.46 -4.94
N ASP A 6 5.36 43.65 -5.53
CA ASP A 6 4.27 44.53 -5.89
C ASP A 6 3.56 43.97 -7.13
N LEU A 7 2.34 43.45 -6.95
CA LEU A 7 1.52 42.82 -7.98
C LEU A 7 0.65 43.82 -8.76
N THR A 8 0.85 45.13 -8.59
CA THR A 8 -0.12 46.14 -9.08
C THR A 8 0.03 46.55 -10.54
N ASN A 9 0.95 45.99 -11.33
CA ASN A 9 1.16 46.41 -12.72
C ASN A 9 1.41 45.26 -13.71
N ALA A 10 0.43 44.37 -13.85
CA ALA A 10 0.28 43.56 -15.04
C ALA A 10 -1.10 43.84 -15.66
N SER A 11 -1.11 44.43 -16.85
CA SER A 11 -2.28 44.52 -17.73
C SER A 11 -2.69 43.10 -18.13
N LEU A 12 -3.48 42.44 -17.29
CA LEU A 12 -4.11 41.16 -17.58
C LEU A 12 -5.42 41.46 -18.31
N SER A 13 -5.55 41.03 -19.56
CA SER A 13 -6.88 40.78 -20.09
C SER A 13 -7.58 39.83 -19.13
N GLU A 14 -8.78 40.17 -18.65
CA GLU A 14 -9.57 39.34 -17.73
C GLU A 14 -10.05 38.01 -18.35
N GLU A 15 -9.69 37.75 -19.61
CA GLU A 15 -10.07 36.56 -20.37
C GLU A 15 -8.97 35.50 -20.28
N ILE A 16 -9.36 34.28 -19.86
CA ILE A 16 -8.49 33.11 -19.80
C ILE A 16 -8.65 32.34 -21.12
N ASP A 17 -7.56 32.15 -21.87
CA ASP A 17 -7.54 31.26 -23.03
C ASP A 17 -7.39 29.81 -22.57
N MET A 18 -8.45 29.01 -22.77
CA MET A 18 -8.44 27.59 -22.41
C MET A 18 -7.48 26.75 -23.26
N THR A 19 -7.12 27.21 -24.46
CA THR A 19 -6.13 26.56 -25.32
C THR A 19 -4.75 26.60 -24.67
N GLU A 20 -4.36 27.76 -24.14
CA GLU A 20 -3.09 27.93 -23.40
C GLU A 20 -3.07 27.03 -22.15
N VAL A 21 -4.20 26.92 -21.44
CA VAL A 21 -4.33 26.01 -20.29
C VAL A 21 -4.11 24.55 -20.71
N ASP A 22 -4.68 24.11 -21.82
CA ASP A 22 -4.53 22.73 -22.32
C ASP A 22 -3.11 22.44 -22.81
N GLU A 23 -2.43 23.42 -23.42
CA GLU A 23 -1.02 23.34 -23.78
C GLU A 23 -0.13 23.16 -22.55
N VAL A 24 -0.37 23.97 -21.50
CA VAL A 24 0.33 23.83 -20.21
C VAL A 24 0.12 22.42 -19.65
N ARG A 25 -1.12 21.95 -19.58
CA ARG A 25 -1.46 20.60 -19.08
C ARG A 25 -0.75 19.51 -19.87
N THR A 26 -0.69 19.65 -21.19
CA THR A 26 0.00 18.70 -22.07
C THR A 26 1.50 18.64 -21.77
N CYS A 27 2.13 19.80 -21.57
CA CYS A 27 3.54 19.89 -21.19
C CYS A 27 3.81 19.23 -19.83
N LEU A 28 2.92 19.43 -18.84
CA LEU A 28 3.06 18.80 -17.51
C LEU A 28 2.96 17.27 -17.57
N LEU A 29 2.11 16.72 -18.44
CA LEU A 29 1.92 15.27 -18.59
C LEU A 29 3.04 14.57 -19.35
N LYS A 30 3.75 15.29 -20.23
CA LYS A 30 4.89 14.75 -20.99
C LYS A 30 6.12 14.59 -20.08
N PRO A 31 6.86 13.47 -20.14
CA PRO A 31 8.12 13.32 -19.41
C PRO A 31 9.08 14.46 -19.71
N TRP A 32 9.44 15.24 -18.68
CA TRP A 32 10.29 16.44 -18.78
C TRP A 32 9.73 17.57 -19.67
N GLY A 33 8.45 17.50 -20.06
CA GLY A 33 7.82 18.51 -20.93
C GLY A 33 7.65 19.88 -20.26
N PHE A 34 7.64 19.93 -18.93
CA PHE A 34 7.62 21.19 -18.18
C PHE A 34 8.80 22.13 -18.48
N LYS A 35 9.89 21.62 -19.08
CA LYS A 35 11.02 22.43 -19.53
C LYS A 35 10.68 23.35 -20.71
N GLU A 36 9.57 23.05 -21.41
CA GLU A 36 9.07 23.84 -22.54
C GLU A 36 8.19 25.02 -22.07
N LEU A 37 7.82 25.05 -20.78
CA LEU A 37 7.00 26.12 -20.20
C LEU A 37 7.84 27.32 -19.78
N ASP A 38 7.20 28.49 -19.80
CA ASP A 38 7.75 29.66 -19.13
C ASP A 38 8.03 29.35 -17.64
N ARG A 39 9.22 29.75 -17.18
CA ARG A 39 9.72 29.34 -15.86
C ARG A 39 8.95 30.03 -14.73
N ASP A 40 8.51 31.27 -14.94
CA ASP A 40 7.76 32.02 -13.94
C ASP A 40 6.31 31.54 -13.87
N LEU A 41 5.69 31.22 -15.02
CA LEU A 41 4.42 30.52 -15.07
C LEU A 41 4.47 29.19 -14.31
N LEU A 42 5.47 28.35 -14.57
CA LEU A 42 5.62 27.06 -13.88
C LEU A 42 5.82 27.25 -12.37
N ARG A 43 6.58 28.27 -11.96
CA ARG A 43 6.77 28.62 -10.54
C ARG A 43 5.45 29.03 -9.90
N ASN A 44 4.69 29.92 -10.54
CA ASN A 44 3.41 30.39 -10.04
C ASN A 44 2.40 29.24 -9.86
N ILE A 45 2.34 28.32 -10.83
CA ILE A 45 1.51 27.11 -10.72
C ILE A 45 1.96 26.28 -9.52
N ALA A 46 3.27 26.01 -9.39
CA ALA A 46 3.81 25.20 -8.31
C ALA A 46 3.54 25.81 -6.92
N GLU A 47 3.81 27.11 -6.75
CA GLU A 47 3.57 27.83 -5.49
C GLU A 47 2.09 27.86 -5.12
N THR A 48 1.20 28.08 -6.10
CA THR A 48 -0.26 28.03 -5.88
C THR A 48 -0.70 26.64 -5.41
N CYS A 49 -0.17 25.57 -6.03
CA CYS A 49 -0.45 24.20 -5.61
C CYS A 49 0.03 23.92 -4.18
N LEU A 50 1.23 24.41 -3.82
CA LEU A 50 1.75 24.26 -2.46
C LEU A 50 0.91 25.03 -1.44
N ILE A 51 0.49 26.25 -1.74
CA ILE A 51 -0.41 27.03 -0.86
C ILE A 51 -1.72 26.27 -0.62
N ALA A 52 -2.29 25.65 -1.66
CA ALA A 52 -3.48 24.82 -1.51
C ALA A 52 -3.22 23.58 -0.63
N LEU A 53 -2.09 22.90 -0.81
CA LEU A 53 -1.70 21.73 0.00
C LEU A 53 -1.38 22.10 1.46
N HIS A 54 -0.88 23.30 1.73
CA HIS A 54 -0.62 23.79 3.08
C HIS A 54 -1.89 24.05 3.88
N LYS A 55 -3.05 24.18 3.22
CA LYS A 55 -4.35 24.33 3.88
C LYS A 55 -5.01 22.99 4.25
N VAL A 56 -4.40 21.87 3.87
CA VAL A 56 -4.91 20.54 4.21
C VAL A 56 -4.53 20.19 5.65
N GLU A 57 -5.51 19.82 6.46
CA GLU A 57 -5.30 19.23 7.79
C GLU A 57 -4.77 17.79 7.66
N TRP A 58 -3.47 17.66 7.40
CA TRP A 58 -2.85 16.38 7.02
C TRP A 58 -3.02 15.26 8.07
N ASN A 59 -2.98 15.61 9.36
CA ASN A 59 -3.18 14.62 10.43
C ASN A 59 -4.61 14.08 10.42
N GLU A 60 -5.59 14.94 10.20
CA GLU A 60 -6.99 14.57 10.11
C GLU A 60 -7.26 13.74 8.86
N HIS A 61 -6.78 14.20 7.70
CA HIS A 61 -6.83 13.45 6.45
C HIS A 61 -6.24 12.04 6.59
N ASN A 62 -5.07 11.92 7.23
CA ASN A 62 -4.41 10.62 7.43
C ASN A 62 -5.19 9.72 8.39
N ALA A 63 -5.78 10.27 9.45
CA ALA A 63 -6.61 9.51 10.38
C ALA A 63 -7.85 8.93 9.67
N GLN A 64 -8.52 9.74 8.86
CA GLN A 64 -9.66 9.32 8.05
C GLN A 64 -9.27 8.26 7.01
N ARG A 65 -8.10 8.41 6.38
CA ARG A 65 -7.67 7.53 5.28
C ARG A 65 -7.09 6.19 5.74
N PHE A 66 -6.33 6.17 6.83
CA PHE A 66 -5.48 5.02 7.20
C PHE A 66 -5.78 4.45 8.59
N ASN A 67 -6.40 5.22 9.49
CA ASN A 67 -6.64 4.80 10.88
C ASN A 67 -8.10 4.42 11.15
N ASN A 68 -8.89 4.17 10.08
CA ASN A 68 -10.31 3.84 10.16
C ASN A 68 -11.14 4.85 10.98
N LYS A 69 -10.76 6.13 10.98
CA LYS A 69 -11.59 7.17 11.62
C LYS A 69 -12.86 7.35 10.80
N VAL A 70 -13.98 6.94 11.38
CA VAL A 70 -15.31 7.15 10.80
C VAL A 70 -15.72 8.60 11.06
N VAL A 71 -16.08 9.31 9.99
CA VAL A 71 -16.54 10.70 10.02
C VAL A 71 -17.83 10.83 9.21
N THR A 72 -18.62 11.85 9.49
CA THR A 72 -19.76 12.20 8.65
C THR A 72 -19.28 12.78 7.32
N ARG A 73 -20.19 12.86 6.33
CA ARG A 73 -19.86 13.37 5.00
C ARG A 73 -19.28 14.79 5.03
N ASP A 74 -19.77 15.63 5.94
CA ASP A 74 -19.40 17.05 6.03
C ASP A 74 -18.06 17.26 6.73
N GLU A 75 -17.55 16.25 7.42
CA GLU A 75 -16.27 16.25 8.14
C GLU A 75 -15.12 15.65 7.31
N VAL A 76 -15.41 15.16 6.11
CA VAL A 76 -14.39 14.54 5.25
C VAL A 76 -13.39 15.60 4.78
N VAL A 77 -12.12 15.36 5.04
CA VAL A 77 -11.03 16.21 4.55
C VAL A 77 -10.63 15.72 3.16
N PHE A 78 -10.97 16.50 2.13
CA PHE A 78 -10.52 16.26 0.77
C PHE A 78 -9.23 17.01 0.46
N GLN A 79 -8.35 16.39 -0.32
CA GLN A 79 -7.25 17.12 -0.94
C GLN A 79 -7.81 18.06 -2.02
N PRO A 80 -7.17 19.23 -2.25
CA PRO A 80 -7.57 20.13 -3.31
C PRO A 80 -7.44 19.44 -4.68
N ALA A 81 -8.33 19.76 -5.60
CA ALA A 81 -8.15 19.41 -7.00
C ALA A 81 -7.00 20.27 -7.57
N LEU A 82 -5.90 19.62 -7.94
CA LEU A 82 -4.71 20.29 -8.47
C LEU A 82 -4.51 19.96 -9.96
N PRO A 83 -3.83 20.82 -10.72
CA PRO A 83 -3.37 20.47 -12.06
C PRO A 83 -2.44 19.25 -12.03
N PRO A 84 -2.24 18.58 -13.19
CA PRO A 84 -1.34 17.45 -13.29
C PRO A 84 0.06 17.80 -12.77
N VAL A 85 0.64 16.91 -11.97
CA VAL A 85 2.03 17.07 -11.51
C VAL A 85 2.97 16.94 -12.72
N PRO A 86 3.96 17.84 -12.88
CA PRO A 86 4.93 17.73 -13.97
C PRO A 86 5.69 16.41 -13.92
N LYS A 87 5.69 15.65 -15.02
CA LYS A 87 6.47 14.39 -15.09
C LYS A 87 7.96 14.67 -15.21
N PRO A 88 8.83 13.91 -14.50
CA PRO A 88 8.56 12.61 -13.85
C PRO A 88 8.17 12.68 -12.37
N TYR A 89 8.01 13.86 -11.78
CA TYR A 89 7.69 14.00 -10.36
C TYR A 89 6.33 13.37 -10.03
N ARG A 90 6.17 12.90 -8.78
CA ARG A 90 4.96 12.22 -8.29
C ARG A 90 4.09 13.14 -7.43
N SER A 91 4.62 14.26 -6.98
CA SER A 91 3.87 15.28 -6.25
C SER A 91 4.35 16.70 -6.57
N TRP A 92 3.49 17.70 -6.32
CA TRP A 92 3.86 19.11 -6.45
C TRP A 92 4.99 19.53 -5.49
N PRO A 93 5.06 19.06 -4.23
CA PRO A 93 6.24 19.24 -3.37
C PRO A 93 7.55 18.74 -3.99
N GLU A 94 7.56 17.53 -4.55
CA GLU A 94 8.74 16.99 -5.25
C GLU A 94 9.13 17.89 -6.44
N ALA A 95 8.16 18.25 -7.28
CA ALA A 95 8.42 19.12 -8.43
C ALA A 95 8.99 20.48 -8.01
N TYR A 96 8.41 21.13 -7.01
CA TYR A 96 8.90 22.43 -6.54
C TYR A 96 10.32 22.33 -5.98
N ILE A 97 10.59 21.36 -5.10
CA ILE A 97 11.90 21.20 -4.45
C ILE A 97 12.99 20.92 -5.50
N MET A 98 12.69 20.11 -6.51
CA MET A 98 13.64 19.71 -7.55
C MET A 98 13.82 20.73 -8.67
N ILE A 99 12.84 21.61 -8.93
CA ILE A 99 12.92 22.61 -10.01
C ILE A 99 13.31 24.00 -9.48
N PHE A 100 12.84 24.38 -8.30
CA PHE A 100 12.97 25.72 -7.73
C PHE A 100 13.57 25.74 -6.33
N GLY A 101 13.55 24.62 -5.61
CA GLY A 101 14.06 24.50 -4.26
C GLY A 101 15.55 24.18 -4.16
N GLY A 102 15.94 23.64 -3.01
CA GLY A 102 17.35 23.39 -2.68
C GLY A 102 17.95 22.10 -3.26
N LEU A 103 17.21 21.30 -4.04
CA LEU A 103 17.69 20.03 -4.61
C LEU A 103 17.79 20.07 -6.15
N GLN A 104 17.93 21.26 -6.74
CA GLN A 104 18.01 21.45 -8.20
C GLN A 104 19.22 20.78 -8.86
N ASP A 105 20.29 20.59 -8.10
CA ASP A 105 21.53 19.93 -8.50
C ASP A 105 21.51 18.42 -8.24
N CYS A 106 20.46 17.89 -7.62
CA CYS A 106 20.30 16.48 -7.33
C CYS A 106 19.58 15.75 -8.48
N GLU A 107 19.97 14.51 -8.75
CA GLU A 107 19.25 13.64 -9.68
C GLU A 107 17.94 13.15 -9.03
N TYR A 108 16.82 13.18 -9.77
CA TYR A 108 15.53 12.65 -9.31
C TYR A 108 15.43 11.14 -9.52
N GLU A 109 15.18 10.38 -8.45
CA GLU A 109 15.08 8.90 -8.47
C GLU A 109 16.22 8.20 -9.25
N PRO A 110 17.51 8.48 -8.94
CA PRO A 110 18.65 7.88 -9.63
C PRO A 110 18.59 6.35 -9.56
N LYS A 111 18.58 5.69 -10.72
CA LYS A 111 18.46 4.22 -10.80
C LYS A 111 19.63 3.49 -10.16
N GLU A 112 20.81 4.10 -10.18
CA GLU A 112 22.04 3.56 -9.60
C GLU A 112 22.05 3.63 -8.06
N SER A 113 21.27 4.53 -7.44
CA SER A 113 21.19 4.70 -5.98
C SER A 113 20.07 3.88 -5.34
N ARG A 114 19.92 2.62 -5.78
CA ARG A 114 18.96 1.67 -5.19
C ARG A 114 19.64 0.84 -4.11
N PHE A 115 19.30 1.12 -2.86
CA PHE A 115 19.84 0.38 -1.71
C PHE A 115 18.98 -0.84 -1.39
N LYS A 116 19.61 -2.01 -1.39
CA LYS A 116 18.98 -3.24 -0.88
C LYS A 116 18.94 -3.19 0.63
N TYR A 117 17.80 -3.53 1.21
CA TYR A 117 17.64 -3.73 2.65
C TYR A 117 16.84 -5.00 2.91
N VAL A 118 16.98 -5.55 4.12
CA VAL A 118 16.22 -6.69 4.61
C VAL A 118 15.60 -6.34 5.95
N THR A 119 14.40 -6.85 6.21
CA THR A 119 13.74 -6.76 7.52
C THR A 119 13.58 -8.17 8.06
N GLU A 120 14.16 -8.42 9.23
CA GLU A 120 14.04 -9.71 9.90
C GLU A 120 12.74 -9.78 10.70
N HIS A 121 12.11 -10.96 10.68
CA HIS A 121 10.89 -11.25 11.41
C HIS A 121 10.99 -12.63 12.04
N THR A 122 10.40 -12.78 13.23
CA THR A 122 10.24 -14.08 13.89
C THR A 122 8.81 -14.56 13.77
N TYR A 123 8.64 -15.88 13.62
CA TYR A 123 7.35 -16.54 13.69
C TYR A 123 7.28 -17.37 14.96
N GLN A 124 6.22 -17.15 15.74
CA GLN A 124 5.87 -17.97 16.89
C GLN A 124 4.55 -18.65 16.58
N PRO A 125 4.51 -20.00 16.45
CA PRO A 125 3.26 -20.71 16.31
C PRO A 125 2.46 -20.67 17.62
N ASP A 126 1.15 -20.88 17.52
CA ASP A 126 0.30 -20.97 18.71
C ASP A 126 0.58 -22.26 19.51
N SER A 127 0.92 -23.35 18.83
CA SER A 127 1.33 -24.61 19.46
C SER A 127 2.22 -25.48 18.56
N VAL A 128 2.84 -26.50 19.14
CA VAL A 128 3.76 -27.44 18.46
C VAL A 128 3.35 -28.87 18.79
N ASP A 129 3.44 -29.78 17.82
CA ASP A 129 3.18 -31.20 18.08
C ASP A 129 4.23 -31.79 19.04
N PRO A 130 3.81 -32.51 20.11
CA PRO A 130 4.73 -33.02 21.12
C PRO A 130 5.66 -34.14 20.60
N ASN A 131 5.30 -34.80 19.49
CA ASN A 131 6.07 -35.91 18.92
C ASN A 131 6.88 -35.48 17.68
N ASN A 132 6.64 -34.27 17.14
CA ASN A 132 7.38 -33.72 16.01
C ASN A 132 7.40 -32.18 16.03
N THR A 133 8.52 -31.58 16.45
CA THR A 133 8.65 -30.13 16.59
C THR A 133 8.65 -29.34 15.28
N LYS A 134 8.64 -30.04 14.13
CA LYS A 134 8.47 -29.44 12.81
C LYS A 134 7.01 -29.32 12.40
N ILE A 135 6.06 -29.87 13.18
CA ILE A 135 4.63 -29.71 12.95
C ILE A 135 4.10 -28.72 13.97
N VAL A 136 3.48 -27.65 13.49
CA VAL A 136 2.97 -26.56 14.31
C VAL A 136 1.49 -26.30 14.03
N PHE A 137 0.80 -25.77 15.03
CA PHE A 137 -0.60 -25.42 14.95
C PHE A 137 -0.79 -23.92 15.01
N GLU A 138 -1.66 -23.40 14.15
CA GLU A 138 -1.97 -21.98 14.06
C GLU A 138 -3.49 -21.79 14.13
N ILE A 139 -3.98 -21.18 15.20
CA ILE A 139 -5.39 -20.95 15.46
C ILE A 139 -5.79 -19.61 14.83
N LYS A 140 -6.78 -19.61 13.93
CA LYS A 140 -7.22 -18.39 13.23
C LYS A 140 -8.72 -18.27 13.06
N GLY A 141 -9.21 -17.08 13.42
CA GLY A 141 -10.49 -16.57 12.94
C GLY A 141 -10.37 -15.88 11.57
N VAL A 142 -9.33 -15.07 11.35
CA VAL A 142 -9.13 -14.36 10.07
C VAL A 142 -7.65 -14.20 9.73
N ILE A 143 -7.35 -14.14 8.43
CA ILE A 143 -6.05 -13.70 7.91
C ILE A 143 -6.29 -12.36 7.21
N PRO A 144 -6.04 -11.22 7.88
CA PRO A 144 -6.61 -9.94 7.48
C PRO A 144 -5.98 -9.40 6.21
N THR A 145 -4.69 -9.66 5.97
CA THR A 145 -3.97 -9.13 4.81
C THR A 145 -3.30 -10.23 3.98
N LEU A 146 -3.01 -9.92 2.72
CA LEU A 146 -2.23 -10.79 1.85
C LEU A 146 -0.78 -10.96 2.35
N VAL A 147 -0.25 -9.98 3.11
CA VAL A 147 1.07 -10.06 3.72
C VAL A 147 1.07 -11.13 4.83
N ASP A 148 0.04 -11.15 5.67
CA ASP A 148 -0.13 -12.18 6.71
C ASP A 148 -0.29 -13.57 6.09
N ALA A 149 -1.01 -13.68 4.97
CA ALA A 149 -1.13 -14.96 4.25
C ALA A 149 0.22 -15.44 3.70
N LYS A 150 1.00 -14.54 3.07
CA LYS A 150 2.34 -14.83 2.52
C LYS A 150 3.35 -15.24 3.60
N LYS A 151 3.20 -14.72 4.83
CA LYS A 151 4.03 -15.08 5.99
C LYS A 151 4.04 -16.59 6.19
N TYR A 152 2.88 -17.25 6.26
CA TYR A 152 2.81 -18.68 6.58
C TYR A 152 3.52 -19.54 5.53
N ARG A 153 3.36 -19.22 4.25
CA ARG A 153 4.11 -19.90 3.17
C ARG A 153 5.61 -19.72 3.35
N SER A 154 6.05 -18.48 3.53
CA SER A 154 7.47 -18.16 3.66
C SER A 154 8.09 -18.86 4.86
N VAL A 155 7.38 -18.86 6.00
CA VAL A 155 7.80 -19.54 7.23
C VAL A 155 7.92 -21.05 7.01
N ALA A 156 6.88 -21.69 6.43
CA ALA A 156 6.86 -23.13 6.20
C ALA A 156 8.01 -23.56 5.27
N GLU A 157 8.18 -22.86 4.15
CA GLU A 157 9.23 -23.14 3.15
C GLU A 157 10.64 -22.91 3.71
N GLN A 158 10.88 -21.78 4.36
CA GLN A 158 12.24 -21.40 4.79
C GLN A 158 12.71 -22.16 6.04
N ASN A 159 11.79 -22.59 6.91
CA ASN A 159 12.14 -23.27 8.17
C ASN A 159 11.90 -24.78 8.13
N GLY A 160 11.35 -25.28 7.01
CA GLY A 160 10.99 -26.68 6.84
C GLY A 160 9.99 -27.15 7.90
N ILE A 161 9.00 -26.31 8.22
CA ILE A 161 7.93 -26.65 9.15
C ILE A 161 6.62 -26.89 8.41
N TYR A 162 5.76 -27.69 9.02
CA TYR A 162 4.41 -27.97 8.56
C TYR A 162 3.41 -27.22 9.43
N ILE A 163 2.65 -26.31 8.84
CA ILE A 163 1.64 -25.52 9.56
C ILE A 163 0.28 -26.17 9.34
N ILE A 164 -0.41 -26.47 10.44
CA ILE A 164 -1.79 -26.97 10.46
C ILE A 164 -2.67 -25.88 11.06
N PHE A 165 -3.68 -25.44 10.33
CA PHE A 165 -4.57 -24.38 10.80
C PHE A 165 -5.76 -24.94 11.59
N ILE A 166 -6.11 -24.27 12.68
CA ILE A 166 -7.35 -24.51 13.41
C ILE A 166 -8.27 -23.32 13.15
N LEU A 167 -9.28 -23.53 12.32
CA LEU A 167 -10.22 -22.48 11.92
C LEU A 167 -11.35 -22.35 12.95
N GLN A 168 -11.67 -21.11 13.31
CA GLN A 168 -12.77 -20.83 14.24
C GLN A 168 -14.13 -21.23 13.63
N GLU A 169 -14.34 -20.95 12.35
CA GLU A 169 -15.62 -21.17 11.65
C GLU A 169 -15.42 -21.55 10.18
N LYS A 170 -16.49 -22.09 9.57
CA LYS A 170 -16.53 -22.48 8.16
C LYS A 170 -16.83 -21.29 7.24
N ASN A 171 -16.33 -21.34 6.02
CA ASN A 171 -16.57 -20.42 4.90
C ASN A 171 -16.16 -18.97 5.18
N ILE A 172 -15.13 -18.76 6.01
CA ILE A 172 -14.63 -17.40 6.29
C ILE A 172 -13.99 -16.83 5.03
N ILE A 173 -14.50 -15.69 4.56
CA ILE A 173 -13.98 -15.03 3.36
C ILE A 173 -12.63 -14.38 3.65
N CYS A 174 -11.64 -14.61 2.78
CA CYS A 174 -10.37 -13.88 2.79
C CYS A 174 -10.64 -12.38 2.48
N PRO A 175 -10.36 -11.43 3.39
CA PRO A 175 -10.66 -10.00 3.18
C PRO A 175 -9.97 -9.40 1.95
N TRP A 176 -8.78 -9.91 1.65
CA TRP A 176 -7.93 -9.52 0.53
C TRP A 176 -8.26 -10.23 -0.79
N SER A 177 -9.26 -11.13 -0.80
CA SER A 177 -9.69 -11.80 -2.03
C SER A 177 -10.53 -10.86 -2.91
N ARG A 178 -10.30 -10.93 -4.23
CA ARG A 178 -11.14 -10.25 -5.22
C ARG A 178 -12.38 -11.08 -5.51
N PRO A 179 -13.55 -10.46 -5.76
CA PRO A 179 -14.72 -11.17 -6.26
C PRO A 179 -14.41 -11.91 -7.56
N ARG A 180 -14.95 -13.13 -7.69
CA ARG A 180 -14.95 -13.92 -8.94
C ARG A 180 -16.03 -13.39 -9.89
N LYS A 181 -16.07 -13.89 -11.13
CA LYS A 181 -17.07 -13.50 -12.15
C LYS A 181 -18.52 -13.69 -11.68
N ASN A 182 -18.77 -14.69 -10.84
CA ASN A 182 -20.08 -15.00 -10.25
C ASN A 182 -20.33 -14.26 -8.91
N GLY A 183 -19.48 -13.30 -8.52
CA GLY A 183 -19.61 -12.52 -7.30
C GLY A 183 -19.11 -13.19 -6.03
N THR A 184 -18.82 -14.50 -6.04
CA THR A 184 -18.29 -15.18 -4.85
C THR A 184 -16.85 -14.77 -4.57
N ARG A 185 -16.41 -14.95 -3.31
CA ARG A 185 -15.05 -14.62 -2.86
C ARG A 185 -14.35 -15.86 -2.34
N MET A 186 -13.00 -15.81 -2.31
CA MET A 186 -12.21 -16.93 -1.84
C MET A 186 -12.33 -17.10 -0.32
N THR A 187 -12.59 -18.31 0.16
CA THR A 187 -12.60 -18.60 1.60
C THR A 187 -11.21 -18.99 2.12
N LEU A 188 -11.03 -19.05 3.45
CA LEU A 188 -9.80 -19.52 4.07
C LEU A 188 -9.51 -20.97 3.69
N GLU A 189 -10.51 -21.84 3.63
CA GLU A 189 -10.37 -23.24 3.22
C GLU A 189 -9.87 -23.38 1.78
N GLU A 190 -10.46 -22.59 0.87
CA GLU A 190 -10.02 -22.58 -0.53
C GLU A 190 -8.57 -22.07 -0.65
N TRP A 191 -8.21 -21.07 0.14
CA TRP A 191 -6.83 -20.58 0.20
C TRP A 191 -5.88 -21.64 0.76
N MET A 192 -6.18 -22.24 1.91
CA MET A 192 -5.35 -23.27 2.55
C MET A 192 -5.17 -24.47 1.62
N THR A 193 -6.25 -24.93 0.97
CA THR A 193 -6.19 -26.02 -0.01
C THR A 193 -5.27 -25.66 -1.18
N LYS A 194 -5.39 -24.44 -1.72
CA LYS A 194 -4.53 -23.95 -2.80
C LYS A 194 -3.06 -23.88 -2.39
N GLU A 195 -2.79 -23.45 -1.16
CA GLU A 195 -1.46 -23.35 -0.56
C GLU A 195 -0.94 -24.68 0.00
N LYS A 196 -1.75 -25.74 -0.05
CA LYS A 196 -1.46 -27.08 0.45
C LYS A 196 -1.23 -27.13 1.97
N PHE A 197 -1.89 -26.25 2.70
CA PHE A 197 -2.00 -26.35 4.15
C PHE A 197 -3.14 -27.28 4.55
N GLU A 198 -2.94 -28.01 5.64
CA GLU A 198 -4.00 -28.76 6.30
C GLU A 198 -4.72 -27.86 7.29
N PHE A 199 -5.99 -28.16 7.51
CA PHE A 199 -6.78 -27.48 8.52
C PHE A 199 -7.85 -28.40 9.09
N CYS A 200 -8.26 -28.11 10.31
CA CYS A 200 -9.52 -28.57 10.89
C CYS A 200 -10.22 -27.39 11.57
N TYR A 201 -11.38 -27.64 12.16
CA TYR A 201 -12.13 -26.61 12.87
C TYR A 201 -11.95 -26.74 14.38
N GLN A 202 -12.20 -25.64 15.08
CA GLN A 202 -12.20 -25.63 16.53
C GLN A 202 -13.14 -26.70 17.09
N GLY A 203 -12.63 -27.52 18.01
CA GLY A 203 -13.34 -28.68 18.58
C GLY A 203 -13.18 -29.98 17.79
N GLU A 204 -12.58 -29.96 16.60
CA GLU A 204 -12.31 -31.15 15.78
C GLU A 204 -10.86 -31.65 15.89
N GLU A 205 -10.03 -31.05 16.76
CA GLU A 205 -8.59 -31.26 16.82
C GLU A 205 -8.24 -32.71 17.19
N GLU A 206 -8.91 -33.28 18.19
CA GLU A 206 -8.68 -34.66 18.62
C GLU A 206 -9.03 -35.65 17.50
N ALA A 207 -10.15 -35.44 16.82
CA ALA A 207 -10.58 -36.25 15.70
C ALA A 207 -9.57 -36.16 14.54
N PHE A 208 -9.12 -34.94 14.20
CA PHE A 208 -8.12 -34.73 13.17
C PHE A 208 -6.79 -35.42 13.49
N ARG A 209 -6.30 -35.29 14.74
CA ARG A 209 -5.07 -35.94 15.22
C ARG A 209 -5.18 -37.47 15.29
N SER A 210 -6.39 -38.01 15.34
CA SER A 210 -6.62 -39.45 15.31
C SER A 210 -6.59 -40.05 13.89
N THR A 211 -6.58 -39.22 12.85
CA THR A 211 -6.54 -39.69 11.46
C THR A 211 -5.20 -40.36 11.10
N GLU A 212 -5.25 -41.39 10.25
CA GLU A 212 -4.04 -42.03 9.72
C GLU A 212 -3.17 -41.06 8.92
N LYS A 213 -3.80 -40.08 8.25
CA LYS A 213 -3.10 -39.00 7.54
C LYS A 213 -2.21 -38.20 8.49
N TYR A 214 -2.77 -37.74 9.62
CA TYR A 214 -2.00 -36.99 10.61
C TYR A 214 -0.91 -37.85 11.25
N LYS A 215 -1.23 -39.07 11.69
CA LYS A 215 -0.23 -39.97 12.29
C LYS A 215 0.94 -40.23 11.36
N ARG A 216 0.66 -40.45 10.07
CA ARG A 216 1.69 -40.60 9.04
C ARG A 216 2.52 -39.32 8.90
N LEU A 217 1.88 -38.17 8.84
CA LEU A 217 2.57 -36.87 8.76
C LEU A 217 3.56 -36.69 9.93
N VAL A 218 3.11 -36.89 11.17
CA VAL A 218 3.96 -36.82 12.38
C VAL A 218 5.11 -37.82 12.30
N ALA A 219 4.85 -39.03 11.81
CA ALA A 219 5.85 -40.08 11.71
C ALA A 219 6.94 -39.78 10.67
N THR A 220 6.61 -39.09 9.55
CA THR A 220 7.52 -38.97 8.39
C THR A 220 8.04 -37.56 8.11
N PHE A 221 7.34 -36.50 8.52
CA PHE A 221 7.70 -35.15 8.12
C PHE A 221 8.98 -34.68 8.82
N GLY A 222 9.98 -34.23 8.03
CA GLY A 222 11.23 -33.68 8.53
C GLY A 222 12.19 -34.69 9.17
N LYS A 223 11.95 -35.99 9.00
CA LYS A 223 12.87 -37.07 9.40
C LYS A 223 13.69 -37.58 8.21
#